data_AF-A0A7K0SKZ9-F1
#
_entry.id   AF-A0A7K0SKZ9-F1
#
_cell.length_a   1.000
_cell.length_b   1.000
_cell.length_c   1.000
_cell.angle_alpha   90.00
_cell.angle_beta   90.00
_cell.angle_gamma   90.00
#
_symmetry.space_group_name_H-M   'P 1'
#
loop_
_entity.id
_entity.type
_entity.pdbx_description
1 polymer ?
#
loop_
_entity_poly.entity_id
_entity_poly.type
_entity_poly.pdbx_seq_one_letter_code
_entity_poly.pdbx_strand_id
1 'polypeptide(L)'
;MTVGRTQSIALSGLSGHLVDIEADIASGLPALVLIGLPDASLGESKDRVRSAVANSGCAMPPTRVTVNLSPASLPKQGSGFDLAIALAILAGTRDVPAESVASCVHIGELALDGRVRPVAGVLPAVVAARDAGARRIMVPAGNRTEAELVPGIEVIAVASLAHALREHGADIVVSDVDAIKPPSESESTPPSRDLSDIVGQPDVVDALVTAAAGGHHMFLLGPPGAGKTMLAERLVDILPDLDARDALEVTSIASLTR
;
A
#
# COMPACT_ATOMS: atom_id res chain seq x y z
N MET A 1 -14.80 26.68 -11.52
CA MET A 1 -14.08 26.00 -10.42
C MET A 1 -13.32 24.84 -11.03
N THR A 2 -12.00 24.90 -11.00
CA THR A 2 -11.06 23.88 -11.49
C THR A 2 -10.57 23.08 -10.29
N VAL A 3 -11.49 22.33 -9.67
CA VAL A 3 -11.16 21.43 -8.57
C VAL A 3 -10.93 20.05 -9.17
N GLY A 4 -9.72 19.53 -9.05
CA GLY A 4 -9.43 18.14 -9.35
C GLY A 4 -9.72 17.26 -8.14
N ARG A 5 -10.17 16.04 -8.37
CA ARG A 5 -10.60 15.12 -7.30
C ARG A 5 -10.06 13.73 -7.54
N THR A 6 -9.64 13.07 -6.47
CA THR A 6 -9.36 11.64 -6.46
C THR A 6 -9.56 11.05 -5.07
N GLN A 7 -9.33 9.74 -4.92
CA GLN A 7 -9.37 9.03 -3.66
C GLN A 7 -8.06 8.28 -3.40
N SER A 8 -7.75 8.07 -2.12
CA SER A 8 -6.63 7.26 -1.66
C SER A 8 -7.03 6.50 -0.39
N ILE A 9 -6.11 5.74 0.20
CA ILE A 9 -6.35 4.98 1.43
C ILE A 9 -5.33 5.38 2.49
N ALA A 10 -5.84 5.73 3.67
CA ALA A 10 -5.03 5.85 4.89
C ALA A 10 -5.16 4.56 5.70
N LEU A 11 -4.03 4.02 6.19
CA LEU A 11 -3.99 2.84 7.05
C LEU A 11 -3.86 3.23 8.52
N SER A 12 -4.57 2.50 9.38
CA SER A 12 -4.44 2.48 10.83
C SER A 12 -4.31 1.02 11.26
N GLY A 13 -3.06 0.54 11.36
CA GLY A 13 -2.79 -0.89 11.42
C GLY A 13 -3.34 -1.60 10.17
N LEU A 14 -4.13 -2.66 10.36
CA LEU A 14 -4.79 -3.39 9.28
C LEU A 14 -6.05 -2.69 8.74
N SER A 15 -6.57 -1.67 9.44
CA SER A 15 -7.78 -0.98 9.02
C SER A 15 -7.44 0.09 8.01
N GLY A 16 -8.05 0.03 6.82
CA GLY A 16 -7.94 1.10 5.82
C GLY A 16 -9.17 2.00 5.80
N HIS A 17 -8.94 3.28 5.53
CA HIS A 17 -9.96 4.29 5.43
C HIS A 17 -9.82 5.06 4.12
N LEU A 18 -10.93 5.24 3.42
CA LEU A 18 -10.98 6.05 2.21
C LEU A 18 -10.69 7.51 2.55
N VAL A 19 -9.82 8.12 1.75
CA VAL A 19 -9.43 9.52 1.85
C VAL A 19 -9.78 10.22 0.55
N ASP A 20 -10.69 11.19 0.60
CA ASP A 20 -10.96 12.06 -0.53
C ASP A 20 -9.86 13.12 -0.63
N ILE A 21 -9.34 13.31 -1.83
CA ILE A 21 -8.30 14.29 -2.14
C ILE A 21 -8.86 15.28 -3.15
N GLU A 22 -8.85 16.56 -2.79
CA GLU A 22 -9.30 17.63 -3.66
C GLU A 22 -8.16 18.64 -3.86
N ALA A 23 -7.88 19.01 -5.11
CA ALA A 23 -6.93 20.05 -5.45
C ALA A 23 -7.66 21.26 -6.01
N ASP A 24 -7.65 22.37 -5.28
CA ASP A 24 -8.19 23.66 -5.72
C ASP A 24 -7.05 24.55 -6.26
N ILE A 25 -7.23 25.00 -7.51
CA ILE A 25 -6.27 25.85 -8.21
C ILE A 25 -6.82 27.27 -8.24
N ALA A 26 -6.18 28.14 -7.47
CA ALA A 26 -6.61 29.52 -7.26
C ALA A 26 -5.55 30.52 -7.70
N SER A 27 -5.98 31.74 -8.06
CA SER A 27 -5.07 32.85 -8.36
C SER A 27 -4.21 33.20 -7.15
N GLY A 28 -2.93 33.54 -7.38
CA GLY A 28 -2.00 33.95 -6.33
C GLY A 28 -0.58 33.54 -6.67
N LEU A 29 0.36 33.82 -5.76
CA LEU A 29 1.74 33.39 -5.89
C LEU A 29 1.85 31.85 -5.90
N PRO A 30 2.78 31.27 -6.68
CA PRO A 30 3.00 29.82 -6.72
C PRO A 30 3.23 29.26 -5.31
N ALA A 31 2.33 28.39 -4.85
CA ALA A 31 2.45 27.72 -3.57
C ALA A 31 1.63 26.43 -3.58
N LEU A 32 2.17 25.35 -3.01
CA LEU A 32 1.43 24.11 -2.78
C LEU A 32 1.17 23.96 -1.28
N VAL A 33 -0.10 23.97 -0.89
CA VAL A 33 -0.54 23.89 0.51
C VAL A 33 -1.30 22.59 0.71
N LEU A 34 -0.91 21.79 1.71
CA LEU A 34 -1.61 20.57 2.10
C LEU A 34 -2.38 20.84 3.39
N ILE A 35 -3.65 20.46 3.44
CA ILE A 35 -4.53 20.55 4.61
C ILE A 35 -5.22 19.19 4.85
N GLY A 36 -5.66 18.93 6.10
CA GLY A 36 -6.27 17.65 6.47
C GLY A 36 -5.39 16.73 7.33
N LEU A 37 -4.62 17.32 8.26
CA LEU A 37 -3.70 16.64 9.19
C LEU A 37 -2.62 15.74 8.52
N PRO A 38 -1.79 16.30 7.61
CA PRO A 38 -0.61 15.59 7.13
C PRO A 38 0.46 15.50 8.22
N ASP A 39 1.17 14.37 8.24
CA ASP A 39 2.42 14.24 9.01
C ASP A 39 3.60 14.95 8.33
N ALA A 40 4.80 14.84 8.90
CA ALA A 40 6.00 15.46 8.34
C ALA A 40 6.35 14.89 6.95
N SER A 41 6.24 13.57 6.76
CA SER A 41 6.56 12.89 5.50
C SER A 41 5.64 13.31 4.36
N LEU A 42 4.35 13.45 4.65
CA LEU A 42 3.34 13.98 3.74
C LEU A 42 3.52 15.48 3.54
N GLY A 43 4.02 16.21 4.54
CA GLY A 43 4.43 17.60 4.41
C GLY A 43 5.52 17.80 3.35
N GLU A 44 6.46 16.87 3.25
CA GLU A 44 7.54 16.84 2.24
C GLU A 44 7.05 16.44 0.84
N SER A 45 5.85 15.87 0.71
CA SER A 45 5.26 15.52 -0.58
C SER A 45 5.18 16.70 -1.54
N LYS A 46 5.17 17.94 -1.03
CA LYS A 46 5.13 19.15 -1.85
C LYS A 46 6.29 19.22 -2.84
N ASP A 47 7.50 18.91 -2.38
CA ASP A 47 8.70 18.97 -3.21
C ASP A 47 8.83 17.73 -4.10
N ARG A 48 8.41 16.56 -3.58
CA ARG A 48 8.37 15.31 -4.36
C ARG A 48 7.38 15.39 -5.53
N VAL A 49 6.15 15.78 -5.26
CA VAL A 49 5.10 15.96 -6.28
C VAL A 49 5.53 17.00 -7.31
N ARG A 50 6.07 18.16 -6.88
CA ARG A 50 6.55 19.19 -7.82
C ARG A 50 7.63 18.65 -8.75
N SER A 51 8.62 17.95 -8.20
CA SER A 51 9.73 17.40 -8.98
C SER A 51 9.26 16.28 -9.92
N ALA A 52 8.41 15.38 -9.42
CA ALA A 52 7.86 14.27 -10.18
C ALA A 52 6.99 14.75 -11.35
N VAL A 53 6.14 15.76 -11.15
CA VAL A 53 5.32 16.38 -12.22
C VAL A 53 6.23 16.94 -13.31
N ALA A 54 7.25 17.71 -12.94
CA ALA A 54 8.20 18.30 -13.89
C ALA A 54 8.96 17.23 -14.68
N ASN A 55 9.46 16.20 -13.99
CA ASN A 55 10.23 15.12 -14.61
C ASN A 55 9.37 14.09 -15.36
N SER A 56 8.04 14.19 -15.25
CA SER A 56 7.10 13.39 -16.03
C SER A 56 6.65 14.07 -17.32
N GLY A 57 7.20 15.25 -17.66
CA GLY A 57 6.81 15.99 -18.88
C GLY A 57 5.60 16.90 -18.69
N CYS A 58 5.18 17.14 -17.45
CA CYS A 58 4.07 18.04 -17.12
C CYS A 58 4.57 19.31 -16.42
N ALA A 59 3.72 20.33 -16.33
CA ALA A 59 4.03 21.56 -15.62
C ALA A 59 3.17 21.71 -14.37
N MET A 60 3.80 22.00 -13.23
CA MET A 60 3.06 22.43 -12.04
C MET A 60 2.43 23.81 -12.33
N PRO A 61 1.14 24.05 -12.03
CA PRO A 61 0.51 25.34 -12.26
C PRO A 61 1.29 26.47 -11.56
N PRO A 62 1.51 27.62 -12.22
CA PRO A 62 2.27 28.75 -11.69
C PRO A 62 1.41 29.60 -10.73
N THR A 63 0.47 28.98 -10.03
CA THR A 63 -0.49 29.64 -9.14
C THR A 63 -0.54 28.91 -7.80
N ARG A 64 -1.40 29.38 -6.90
CA ARG A 64 -1.61 28.70 -5.62
C ARG A 64 -2.46 27.45 -5.82
N VAL A 65 -2.01 26.34 -5.25
CA VAL A 65 -2.70 25.05 -5.21
C VAL A 65 -2.93 24.68 -3.76
N THR A 66 -4.19 24.43 -3.40
CA THR A 66 -4.56 23.92 -2.08
C THR A 66 -5.07 22.50 -2.24
N VAL A 67 -4.43 21.55 -1.57
CA VAL A 67 -4.82 20.14 -1.57
C VAL A 67 -5.43 19.80 -0.22
N ASN A 68 -6.69 19.38 -0.23
CA ASN A 68 -7.43 18.97 0.95
C ASN A 68 -7.53 17.45 1.03
N LEU A 69 -7.21 16.88 2.21
CA LEU A 69 -7.30 15.46 2.52
C LEU A 69 -8.43 15.23 3.54
N SER A 70 -9.54 14.64 3.10
CA SER A 70 -10.73 14.39 3.93
C SER A 70 -10.86 12.90 4.28
N PRO A 71 -11.31 12.51 5.49
CA PRO A 71 -11.79 13.36 6.58
C PRO A 71 -10.65 13.96 7.41
N ALA A 72 -10.78 15.24 7.79
CA ALA A 72 -9.78 15.95 8.57
C ALA A 72 -9.56 15.38 10.00
N SER A 73 -10.42 14.49 10.48
CA SER A 73 -10.28 13.82 11.79
C SER A 73 -9.33 12.63 11.78
N LEU A 74 -9.00 12.11 10.59
CA LEU A 74 -8.12 10.96 10.43
C LEU A 74 -6.72 11.45 10.04
N PRO A 75 -5.67 11.14 10.82
CA PRO A 75 -4.28 11.44 10.44
C PRO A 75 -3.90 10.77 9.11
N LYS A 76 -3.21 11.51 8.23
CA LYS A 76 -2.64 10.96 6.98
C LYS A 76 -1.13 10.88 7.16
N GLN A 77 -0.62 9.65 7.20
CA GLN A 77 0.79 9.38 7.46
C GLN A 77 1.49 8.78 6.24
N GLY A 78 2.76 9.13 6.08
CA GLY A 78 3.63 8.61 5.03
C GLY A 78 3.42 9.22 3.66
N SER A 79 4.16 8.68 2.70
CA SER A 79 4.33 9.18 1.32
C SER A 79 3.36 8.56 0.30
N GLY A 80 2.53 7.59 0.71
CA GLY A 80 1.65 6.84 -0.21
C GLY A 80 0.56 7.66 -0.90
N PHE A 81 0.40 8.93 -0.54
CA PHE A 81 -0.56 9.86 -1.13
C PHE A 81 0.02 10.66 -2.31
N ASP A 82 1.34 10.62 -2.55
CA ASP A 82 2.00 11.49 -3.53
C ASP A 82 1.40 11.35 -4.93
N LEU A 83 1.18 10.11 -5.40
CA LEU A 83 0.58 9.83 -6.70
C LEU A 83 -0.83 10.43 -6.80
N ALA A 84 -1.65 10.23 -5.77
CA ALA A 84 -3.02 10.72 -5.71
C ALA A 84 -3.06 12.26 -5.71
N ILE A 85 -2.17 12.90 -4.96
CA ILE A 85 -2.02 14.36 -4.92
C ILE A 85 -1.64 14.90 -6.31
N ALA A 86 -0.64 14.30 -6.97
CA ALA A 86 -0.22 14.72 -8.30
C ALA A 86 -1.36 14.62 -9.33
N LEU A 87 -2.10 13.50 -9.32
CA LEU A 87 -3.23 13.28 -10.22
C LEU A 87 -4.41 14.21 -9.95
N ALA A 88 -4.72 14.51 -8.68
CA ALA A 88 -5.72 15.52 -8.35
C ALA A 88 -5.34 16.91 -8.89
N ILE A 89 -4.08 17.31 -8.75
CA ILE A 89 -3.60 18.59 -9.30
C ILE A 89 -3.73 18.63 -10.82
N LEU A 90 -3.25 17.57 -11.51
CA LEU A 90 -3.26 17.48 -12.97
C LEU A 90 -4.66 17.33 -13.56
N ALA A 91 -5.60 16.72 -12.82
CA ALA A 91 -7.02 16.74 -13.17
C ALA A 91 -7.62 18.15 -13.03
N GLY A 92 -7.22 18.90 -12.00
CA GLY A 92 -7.67 20.28 -11.80
C GLY A 92 -7.21 21.22 -12.91
N THR A 93 -5.97 21.06 -13.40
CA THR A 93 -5.42 21.80 -14.55
C THR A 93 -5.92 21.30 -15.90
N ARG A 94 -6.65 20.17 -15.92
CA ARG A 94 -7.18 19.50 -17.13
C ARG A 94 -6.12 18.88 -18.03
N ASP A 95 -4.95 18.57 -17.49
CA ASP A 95 -3.94 17.77 -18.18
C ASP A 95 -4.39 16.30 -18.34
N VAL A 96 -5.30 15.85 -17.46
CA VAL A 96 -6.00 14.57 -17.56
C VAL A 96 -7.51 14.71 -17.38
N PRO A 97 -8.32 13.82 -17.97
CA PRO A 97 -9.76 13.75 -17.72
C PRO A 97 -10.09 13.53 -16.23
N ALA A 98 -10.75 14.51 -15.62
CA ALA A 98 -11.09 14.48 -14.19
C ALA A 98 -12.00 13.29 -13.81
N GLU A 99 -12.91 12.88 -14.69
CA GLU A 99 -13.79 11.72 -14.47
C GLU A 99 -13.01 10.40 -14.43
N SER A 100 -11.96 10.28 -15.25
CA SER A 100 -11.08 9.10 -15.26
C SER A 100 -10.35 8.98 -13.93
N VAL A 101 -9.74 10.09 -13.46
CA VAL A 101 -9.04 10.15 -12.19
C VAL A 101 -9.98 9.87 -11.02
N ALA A 102 -11.14 10.54 -10.95
CA ALA A 102 -12.09 10.37 -9.85
C ALA A 102 -12.71 8.96 -9.76
N SER A 103 -12.61 8.14 -10.81
CA SER A 103 -13.14 6.77 -10.84
C SER A 103 -12.17 5.69 -10.33
N CYS A 104 -11.00 6.10 -9.83
CA CYS A 104 -9.92 5.23 -9.39
C CYS A 104 -9.38 5.69 -8.03
N VAL A 105 -9.00 4.73 -7.19
CA VAL A 105 -8.24 4.99 -5.96
C VAL A 105 -6.75 4.96 -6.30
N HIS A 106 -5.95 5.89 -5.78
CA HIS A 106 -4.52 5.95 -6.09
C HIS A 106 -3.68 5.79 -4.83
N ILE A 107 -2.68 4.91 -4.92
CA ILE A 107 -1.69 4.68 -3.88
C ILE A 107 -0.32 4.67 -4.55
N GLY A 108 0.63 5.38 -3.95
CA GLY A 108 2.02 5.34 -4.38
C GLY A 108 2.81 6.56 -3.93
N GLU A 109 4.07 6.31 -3.57
CA GLU A 109 5.05 7.36 -3.33
C GLU A 109 5.67 7.80 -4.66
N LEU A 110 5.91 9.11 -4.82
CA LEU A 110 6.60 9.63 -5.99
C LEU A 110 8.09 9.88 -5.68
N ALA A 111 8.95 9.26 -6.46
CA ALA A 111 10.35 9.66 -6.53
C ALA A 111 10.50 10.99 -7.29
N LEU A 112 11.57 11.73 -7.00
CA LEU A 112 11.83 13.03 -7.65
C LEU A 112 11.90 12.93 -9.18
N ASP A 113 12.32 11.80 -9.72
CA ASP A 113 12.43 11.52 -11.16
C ASP A 113 11.10 11.08 -11.82
N GLY A 114 10.00 11.08 -11.07
CA GLY A 114 8.68 10.71 -11.57
C GLY A 114 8.35 9.22 -11.49
N ARG A 115 9.27 8.36 -11.03
CA ARG A 115 8.95 6.94 -10.76
C ARG A 115 8.03 6.79 -9.56
N VAL A 116 7.17 5.77 -9.60
CA VAL A 116 6.28 5.42 -8.49
C VAL A 116 6.95 4.33 -7.65
N ARG A 117 7.19 4.64 -6.38
CA ARG A 117 7.80 3.74 -5.40
C ARG A 117 6.75 2.84 -4.74
N PRO A 118 7.10 1.57 -4.47
CA PRO A 118 6.26 0.70 -3.64
C PRO A 118 5.99 1.31 -2.28
N VAL A 119 4.82 0.99 -1.73
CA VAL A 119 4.44 1.37 -0.37
C VAL A 119 4.17 0.13 0.48
N ALA A 120 4.42 0.25 1.78
CA ALA A 120 4.02 -0.74 2.76
C ALA A 120 2.49 -0.76 2.90
N GLY A 121 1.92 -1.91 3.23
CA GLY A 121 0.50 -2.06 3.52
C GLY A 121 -0.41 -1.98 2.30
N VAL A 122 0.10 -2.21 1.09
CA VAL A 122 -0.73 -2.14 -0.12
C VAL A 122 -1.88 -3.15 -0.06
N LEU A 123 -1.67 -4.35 0.49
CA LEU A 123 -2.70 -5.39 0.55
C LEU A 123 -3.91 -4.96 1.40
N PRO A 124 -3.77 -4.58 2.68
CA PRO A 124 -4.89 -4.09 3.46
C PRO A 124 -5.50 -2.81 2.86
N ALA A 125 -4.72 -2.00 2.14
CA ALA A 125 -5.25 -0.83 1.47
C ALA A 125 -6.16 -1.19 0.28
N VAL A 126 -5.77 -2.17 -0.54
CA VAL A 126 -6.60 -2.67 -1.64
C VAL A 126 -7.89 -3.32 -1.12
N VAL A 127 -7.80 -4.08 -0.03
CA VAL A 127 -8.97 -4.65 0.67
C VAL A 127 -9.92 -3.54 1.11
N ALA A 128 -9.41 -2.51 1.77
CA ALA A 128 -10.22 -1.39 2.24
C ALA A 128 -10.86 -0.60 1.08
N ALA A 129 -10.14 -0.41 -0.03
CA ALA A 129 -10.69 0.22 -1.22
C ALA A 129 -11.87 -0.58 -1.80
N ARG A 130 -11.71 -1.90 -1.95
CA ARG A 130 -12.77 -2.80 -2.41
C ARG A 130 -13.98 -2.75 -1.48
N ASP A 131 -13.76 -2.84 -0.17
CA ASP A 131 -14.83 -2.86 0.83
C ASP A 131 -15.57 -1.50 0.91
N ALA A 132 -14.88 -0.41 0.56
CA ALA A 132 -15.49 0.91 0.36
C ALA A 132 -16.24 1.05 -0.98
N GLY A 133 -16.25 0.01 -1.83
CA GLY A 133 -16.96 -0.03 -3.11
C GLY A 133 -16.18 0.49 -4.32
N ALA A 134 -14.86 0.72 -4.17
CA ALA A 134 -14.03 1.10 -5.31
C ALA A 134 -13.92 -0.06 -6.30
N ARG A 135 -14.06 0.26 -7.60
CA ARG A 135 -13.95 -0.73 -8.68
C ARG A 135 -12.52 -0.87 -9.21
N ARG A 136 -11.75 0.21 -9.11
CA ARG A 136 -10.40 0.34 -9.65
C ARG A 136 -9.47 0.95 -8.63
N ILE A 137 -8.28 0.40 -8.54
CA ILE A 137 -7.19 0.93 -7.74
C ILE A 137 -5.90 0.93 -8.55
N MET A 138 -5.19 2.05 -8.52
CA MET A 138 -3.88 2.21 -9.10
C MET A 138 -2.82 2.13 -8.01
N VAL A 139 -1.86 1.23 -8.21
CA VAL A 139 -0.80 0.92 -7.25
C VAL A 139 0.58 0.99 -7.91
N PRO A 140 1.67 1.10 -7.13
CA PRO A 140 3.01 1.00 -7.68
C PRO A 140 3.24 -0.36 -8.34
N ALA A 141 3.96 -0.38 -9.46
CA ALA A 141 4.25 -1.63 -10.17
C ALA A 141 4.98 -2.67 -9.31
N GLY A 142 5.82 -2.23 -8.36
CA GLY A 142 6.48 -3.14 -7.41
C GLY A 142 5.54 -3.76 -6.37
N ASN A 143 4.33 -3.23 -6.19
CA ASN A 143 3.29 -3.80 -5.32
C ASN A 143 2.28 -4.69 -6.08
N ARG A 144 2.42 -4.85 -7.41
CA ARG A 144 1.41 -5.51 -8.26
C ARG A 144 1.02 -6.90 -7.76
N THR A 145 2.00 -7.78 -7.56
CA THR A 145 1.77 -9.18 -7.17
C THR A 145 0.95 -9.29 -5.90
N GLU A 146 1.20 -8.40 -4.94
CA GLU A 146 0.50 -8.36 -3.68
C GLU A 146 -0.91 -7.77 -3.82
N ALA A 147 -1.06 -6.65 -4.53
CA ALA A 147 -2.36 -6.03 -4.78
C ALA A 147 -3.33 -6.97 -5.51
N GLU A 148 -2.84 -7.78 -6.45
CA GLU A 148 -3.63 -8.74 -7.23
C GLU A 148 -4.13 -9.95 -6.42
N LEU A 149 -3.68 -10.13 -5.17
CA LEU A 149 -4.23 -11.13 -4.26
C LEU A 149 -5.66 -10.80 -3.82
N VAL A 150 -6.11 -9.55 -3.97
CA VAL A 150 -7.45 -9.11 -3.56
C VAL A 150 -8.45 -9.32 -4.70
N PRO A 151 -9.37 -10.28 -4.61
CA PRO A 151 -10.40 -10.46 -5.62
C PRO A 151 -11.44 -9.33 -5.55
N GLY A 152 -12.08 -9.05 -6.69
CA GLY A 152 -13.24 -8.16 -6.77
C GLY A 152 -12.92 -6.67 -6.97
N ILE A 153 -11.65 -6.32 -7.21
CA ILE A 153 -11.22 -4.97 -7.58
C ILE A 153 -10.19 -5.06 -8.71
N GLU A 154 -10.28 -4.17 -9.70
CA GLU A 154 -9.32 -4.09 -10.79
C GLU A 154 -8.06 -3.33 -10.33
N VAL A 155 -6.91 -3.97 -10.47
CA VAL A 155 -5.60 -3.42 -10.08
C VAL A 155 -4.86 -2.89 -11.31
N ILE A 156 -4.50 -1.62 -11.29
CA ILE A 156 -3.73 -0.94 -12.34
C ILE A 156 -2.33 -0.65 -11.79
N ALA A 157 -1.33 -1.36 -12.29
CA ALA A 157 0.04 -1.26 -11.81
C ALA A 157 0.86 -0.25 -12.65
N VAL A 158 1.39 0.80 -12.01
CA VAL A 158 2.12 1.88 -12.71
C VAL A 158 3.54 2.04 -12.18
N ALA A 159 4.49 2.26 -13.10
CA ALA A 159 5.91 2.42 -12.79
C ALA A 159 6.33 3.89 -12.63
N SER A 160 5.54 4.82 -13.17
CA SER A 160 5.81 6.27 -13.13
C SER A 160 4.52 7.08 -13.18
N LEU A 161 4.61 8.36 -12.79
CA LEU A 161 3.52 9.31 -12.93
C LEU A 161 3.15 9.49 -14.40
N ALA A 162 4.11 9.55 -15.33
CA ALA A 162 3.82 9.57 -16.77
C ALA A 162 2.98 8.35 -17.22
N HIS A 163 3.29 7.16 -16.72
CA HIS A 163 2.47 5.96 -16.96
C HIS A 163 1.06 6.14 -16.41
N ALA A 164 0.91 6.59 -15.15
CA ALA A 164 -0.40 6.86 -14.55
C ALA A 164 -1.23 7.87 -15.35
N LEU A 165 -0.60 8.94 -15.86
CA LEU A 165 -1.26 9.94 -16.69
C LEU A 165 -1.76 9.36 -18.01
N ARG A 166 -0.94 8.53 -18.67
CA ARG A 166 -1.33 7.82 -19.90
C ARG A 166 -2.51 6.87 -19.66
N GLU A 167 -2.52 6.12 -18.54
CA GLU A 167 -3.66 5.28 -18.16
C GLU A 167 -4.95 6.09 -17.95
N HIS A 168 -4.82 7.35 -17.52
CA HIS A 168 -5.95 8.26 -17.41
C HIS A 168 -6.32 9.00 -18.70
N GLY A 169 -5.57 8.81 -19.79
CA GLY A 169 -5.86 9.37 -21.11
C GLY A 169 -5.10 10.66 -21.45
N ALA A 170 -4.01 10.98 -20.75
CA ALA A 170 -3.10 12.04 -21.18
C ALA A 170 -2.42 11.67 -22.51
N ASP A 171 -2.27 12.66 -23.39
CA ASP A 171 -1.43 12.56 -24.57
C ASP A 171 0.03 12.83 -24.18
N ILE A 172 0.70 11.80 -23.64
CA ILE A 172 2.07 11.89 -23.15
C ILE A 172 2.91 10.69 -23.56
N VAL A 173 4.17 10.96 -23.90
CA VAL A 173 5.16 9.93 -24.19
C VAL A 173 5.65 9.35 -22.87
N VAL A 174 5.41 8.06 -22.66
CA VAL A 174 5.93 7.33 -21.50
C VAL A 174 7.25 6.69 -21.88
N SER A 175 8.32 7.15 -21.26
CA SER A 175 9.63 6.50 -21.34
C SER A 175 9.57 5.13 -20.67
N ASP A 176 10.23 4.12 -21.27
CA ASP A 176 10.46 2.85 -20.60
C ASP A 176 11.33 3.10 -19.36
N VAL A 177 10.70 3.01 -18.19
CA VAL A 177 11.36 3.13 -16.90
C VAL A 177 11.17 1.84 -16.14
N ASP A 178 12.27 1.31 -15.60
CA ASP A 178 12.22 0.12 -14.77
C ASP A 178 11.40 0.40 -13.51
N ALA A 179 10.44 -0.49 -13.24
CA ALA A 179 9.68 -0.47 -12.01
C ALA A 179 10.62 -0.61 -10.81
N ILE A 180 10.44 0.25 -9.81
CA ILE A 180 11.14 0.12 -8.54
C ILE A 180 10.57 -1.11 -7.84
N LYS A 181 11.41 -2.13 -7.66
CA LYS A 181 11.04 -3.34 -6.92
C LYS A 181 11.02 -3.02 -5.42
N PRO A 182 10.13 -3.66 -4.64
CA PRO A 182 10.26 -3.62 -3.20
C PRO A 182 11.63 -4.18 -2.80
N PRO A 183 12.19 -3.76 -1.65
CA PRO A 183 13.41 -4.36 -1.13
C PRO A 183 13.24 -5.88 -1.12
N SER A 184 14.16 -6.61 -1.77
CA SER A 184 14.09 -8.07 -1.78
C SER A 184 14.35 -8.56 -0.36
N GLU A 185 13.33 -9.11 0.30
CA GLU A 185 13.59 -10.03 1.39
C GLU A 185 14.46 -11.14 0.80
N SER A 186 15.65 -11.36 1.37
CA SER A 186 16.40 -12.56 1.07
C SER A 186 15.47 -13.73 1.30
N GLU A 187 15.16 -14.49 0.25
CA GLU A 187 14.48 -15.77 0.32
C GLU A 187 15.38 -16.78 1.06
N SER A 188 15.66 -16.53 2.33
CA SER A 188 16.07 -17.58 3.23
C SER A 188 14.77 -18.30 3.59
N THR A 189 14.42 -19.34 2.85
CA THR A 189 13.51 -20.35 3.40
C THR A 189 14.13 -20.78 4.72
N PRO A 190 13.50 -20.51 5.87
CA PRO A 190 14.05 -21.00 7.12
C PRO A 190 14.19 -22.52 6.99
N PRO A 191 15.27 -23.12 7.52
CA PRO A 191 15.46 -24.56 7.42
C PRO A 191 14.21 -25.26 7.96
N SER A 192 13.70 -26.23 7.19
CA SER A 192 12.59 -27.09 7.62
C SER A 192 12.90 -27.66 8.99
N ARG A 193 12.04 -27.41 9.98
CA ARG A 193 12.21 -27.92 11.35
C ARG A 193 11.38 -29.19 11.47
N ASP A 194 11.99 -30.28 11.93
CA ASP A 194 11.30 -31.56 12.05
C ASP A 194 10.90 -31.83 13.50
N LEU A 195 9.72 -32.43 13.70
CA LEU A 195 9.31 -32.94 15.01
C LEU A 195 10.25 -34.04 15.52
N SER A 196 10.97 -34.73 14.64
CA SER A 196 11.98 -35.72 15.00
C SER A 196 13.12 -35.16 15.87
N ASP A 197 13.33 -33.85 15.84
CA ASP A 197 14.36 -33.19 16.66
C ASP A 197 13.95 -33.11 18.15
N ILE A 198 12.68 -33.36 18.47
CA ILE A 198 12.15 -33.29 19.83
C ILE A 198 12.45 -34.61 20.56
N VAL A 199 13.48 -34.58 21.41
CA VAL A 199 13.92 -35.75 22.16
C VAL A 199 13.14 -35.88 23.47
N GLY A 200 12.53 -37.05 23.67
CA GLY A 200 12.01 -37.48 24.98
C GLY A 200 10.66 -36.89 25.40
N GLN A 201 9.89 -36.32 24.47
CA GLN A 201 8.58 -35.71 24.76
C GLN A 201 7.45 -36.18 23.80
N PRO A 202 7.21 -37.50 23.67
CA PRO A 202 6.23 -38.02 22.71
C PRO A 202 4.80 -37.51 22.96
N ASP A 203 4.36 -37.49 24.23
CA ASP A 203 3.01 -36.99 24.60
C ASP A 203 2.81 -35.51 24.23
N VAL A 204 3.88 -34.71 24.28
CA VAL A 204 3.85 -33.29 23.91
C VAL A 204 3.78 -33.13 22.40
N VAL A 205 4.48 -33.99 21.64
CA VAL A 205 4.39 -34.02 20.17
C VAL A 205 2.97 -34.40 19.74
N ASP A 206 2.36 -35.41 20.36
CA ASP A 206 0.98 -35.81 20.05
C ASP A 206 -0.03 -34.68 20.36
N ALA A 207 0.16 -33.99 21.49
CA ALA A 207 -0.64 -32.82 21.84
C ALA A 207 -0.46 -31.66 20.83
N LEU A 208 0.78 -31.43 20.37
CA LEU A 208 1.10 -30.43 19.35
C LEU A 208 0.39 -30.72 18.03
N VAL A 209 0.47 -31.97 17.56
CA VAL A 209 -0.19 -32.41 16.32
C VAL A 209 -1.70 -32.32 16.42
N THR A 210 -2.26 -32.75 17.56
CA THR A 210 -3.71 -32.65 17.81
C THR A 210 -4.17 -31.19 17.81
N ALA A 211 -3.40 -30.30 18.45
CA ALA A 211 -3.70 -28.88 18.47
C ALA A 211 -3.62 -28.24 17.07
N ALA A 212 -2.59 -28.58 16.29
CA ALA A 212 -2.42 -28.09 14.92
C ALA A 212 -3.57 -28.55 14.01
N ALA A 213 -3.86 -29.86 13.99
CA ALA A 213 -4.91 -30.44 13.17
C ALA A 213 -6.32 -29.93 13.54
N GLY A 214 -6.56 -29.64 14.82
CA GLY A 214 -7.84 -29.13 15.33
C GLY A 214 -7.98 -27.61 15.35
N GLY A 215 -6.94 -26.85 14.97
CA GLY A 215 -6.94 -25.38 15.11
C GLY A 215 -7.09 -24.91 16.56
N HIS A 216 -6.56 -25.65 17.53
CA HIS A 216 -6.69 -25.35 18.95
C HIS A 216 -5.61 -24.37 19.43
N HIS A 217 -5.99 -23.46 20.33
CA HIS A 217 -5.03 -22.62 21.03
C HIS A 217 -4.17 -23.45 21.98
N MET A 218 -2.87 -23.17 22.00
CA MET A 218 -1.92 -23.90 22.82
C MET A 218 -1.17 -22.94 23.76
N PHE A 219 -1.07 -23.32 25.03
CA PHE A 219 -0.29 -22.60 26.03
C PHE A 219 0.85 -23.50 26.53
N LEU A 220 2.10 -23.08 26.28
CA LEU A 220 3.29 -23.84 26.67
C LEU A 220 3.84 -23.36 28.01
N LEU A 221 3.69 -24.19 29.05
CA LEU A 221 4.16 -23.92 30.40
C LEU A 221 5.29 -24.87 30.82
N GLY A 222 6.37 -24.35 31.41
CA GLY A 222 7.46 -25.18 31.92
C GLY A 222 8.74 -24.41 32.22
N PRO A 223 9.72 -25.02 32.92
CA PRO A 223 10.97 -24.37 33.30
C PRO A 223 11.82 -23.97 32.08
N PRO A 224 12.78 -23.03 32.22
CA PRO A 224 13.75 -22.73 31.18
C PRO A 224 14.46 -24.00 30.68
N GLY A 225 14.72 -24.09 29.38
CA GLY A 225 15.36 -25.27 28.77
C GLY A 225 14.45 -26.45 28.47
N ALA A 226 13.17 -26.43 28.85
CA ALA A 226 12.22 -27.53 28.58
C ALA A 226 11.79 -27.70 27.10
N GLY A 227 12.42 -27.00 26.15
CA GLY A 227 12.07 -27.12 24.72
C GLY A 227 10.83 -26.34 24.26
N LYS A 228 10.27 -25.43 25.08
CA LYS A 228 9.08 -24.63 24.72
C LYS A 228 9.22 -23.86 23.40
N THR A 229 10.35 -23.15 23.22
CA THR A 229 10.62 -22.42 21.98
C THR A 229 10.76 -23.37 20.79
N MET A 230 11.45 -24.50 20.98
CA MET A 230 11.62 -25.54 19.96
C MET A 230 10.27 -26.10 19.46
N LEU A 231 9.32 -26.30 20.38
CA LEU A 231 7.96 -26.74 20.09
C LEU A 231 7.15 -25.66 19.35
N ALA A 232 7.16 -24.42 19.86
CA ALA A 232 6.42 -23.29 19.27
C ALA A 232 6.86 -23.01 17.82
N GLU A 233 8.17 -23.09 17.56
CA GLU A 233 8.76 -22.88 16.25
C GLU A 233 8.38 -23.95 15.21
N ARG A 234 8.11 -25.19 15.66
CA ARG A 234 7.71 -26.32 14.81
C ARG A 234 6.20 -26.40 14.61
N LEU A 235 5.42 -25.80 15.50
CA LEU A 235 3.96 -25.72 15.34
C LEU A 235 3.60 -25.08 14.00
N VAL A 236 4.29 -23.98 13.65
CA VAL A 236 4.05 -23.22 12.41
C VAL A 236 4.19 -24.10 11.17
N ASP A 237 5.13 -25.05 11.18
CA ASP A 237 5.44 -25.92 10.03
C ASP A 237 4.44 -27.08 9.85
N ILE A 238 3.59 -27.34 10.84
CA ILE A 238 2.59 -28.42 10.83
C ILE A 238 1.14 -27.92 10.85
N LEU A 239 0.94 -26.60 10.81
CA LEU A 239 -0.41 -26.03 10.72
C LEU A 239 -1.04 -26.41 9.38
N PRO A 240 -2.36 -26.64 9.35
CA PRO A 240 -3.09 -26.80 8.10
C PRO A 240 -2.89 -25.58 7.18
N ASP A 241 -2.95 -25.82 5.87
CA ASP A 241 -2.96 -24.73 4.89
C ASP A 241 -4.08 -23.73 5.21
N LEU A 242 -3.74 -22.44 5.14
CA LEU A 242 -4.70 -21.37 5.37
C LEU A 242 -5.76 -21.36 4.26
N ASP A 243 -7.00 -21.09 4.64
CA ASP A 243 -8.01 -20.74 3.66
C ASP A 243 -7.71 -19.35 3.03
N ALA A 244 -8.41 -19.01 1.95
CA ALA A 244 -8.15 -17.76 1.24
C ALA A 244 -8.35 -16.49 2.10
N ARG A 245 -9.25 -16.54 3.09
CA ARG A 245 -9.52 -15.41 3.97
C ARG A 245 -8.37 -15.26 4.98
N ASP A 246 -8.01 -16.34 5.64
CA ASP A 246 -6.95 -16.35 6.65
C ASP A 246 -5.59 -16.03 6.02
N ALA A 247 -5.33 -16.57 4.82
CA ALA A 247 -4.13 -16.26 4.04
C ALA A 247 -4.05 -14.76 3.73
N LEU A 248 -5.16 -14.13 3.35
CA LEU A 248 -5.20 -12.70 3.04
C LEU A 248 -4.99 -11.84 4.30
N GLU A 249 -5.55 -12.24 5.44
CA GLU A 249 -5.37 -11.54 6.73
C GLU A 249 -3.92 -11.61 7.22
N VAL A 250 -3.31 -12.81 7.23
CA VAL A 250 -1.91 -13.01 7.61
C VAL A 250 -0.97 -12.25 6.66
N THR A 251 -1.23 -12.32 5.36
CA THR A 251 -0.41 -11.59 4.37
C THR A 251 -0.56 -10.07 4.55
N SER A 252 -1.74 -9.58 4.98
CA SER A 252 -1.95 -8.16 5.25
C SER A 252 -1.09 -7.65 6.41
N ILE A 253 -0.81 -8.50 7.40
CA ILE A 253 0.12 -8.17 8.48
C ILE A 253 1.54 -8.05 7.93
N ALA A 254 1.99 -9.01 7.11
CA ALA A 254 3.31 -8.97 6.48
C ALA A 254 3.48 -7.72 5.59
N SER A 255 2.42 -7.32 4.87
CA SER A 255 2.36 -6.12 4.03
C SER A 255 2.76 -4.85 4.78
N LEU A 256 2.31 -4.69 6.03
CA LEU A 256 2.57 -3.50 6.84
C LEU A 256 4.02 -3.38 7.32
N THR A 257 4.73 -4.50 7.35
CA THR A 257 6.09 -4.60 7.88
C THR A 257 7.17 -4.63 6.80
N ARG A 258 6.77 -4.68 5.53
CA ARG A 258 7.62 -4.81 4.34
C ARG A 258 7.94 -3.48 3.67
#